data_AF-A0A4Q5HGR5-F1
#
_entry.id   AF-A0A4Q5HGR5-F1
#
_cell.length_a   1.000
_cell.length_b   1.000
_cell.length_c   1.000
_cell.angle_alpha   90.00
_cell.angle_beta   90.00
_cell.angle_gamma   90.00
#
_symmetry.space_group_name_H-M   'P 1'
#
loop_
_entity.id
_entity.type
_entity.pdbx_description
1 polymer ?
#
loop_
_entity_poly.entity_id
_entity_poly.type
_entity_poly.pdbx_seq_one_letter_code
_entity_poly.pdbx_strand_id
1 'polypeptide(L)'
;IHLRKVEYNKGEPLPLEYGKDKGFVPGLGRSNKDGNRPVTILYVQGGEQNIDFSKYGSKELLLPKNQRLEYEGRAYVSDAEGLYIKRADTTLTDVQEDSLDCSHISPKRVGSVSNVVVSDKEKNFYDFIDSSIPDDLNFEDYVIEGNNMTVIFQSGMLAGSNKEFEVKYVHKERKFLITPQEIDGQIMPNDIYKPNLGDKYAVFGIQLPDAYICNNSTKEGASWDMFREAAKYLYENEDPKFTFKGELDSIYSKKRWLSIGGKIKLGGYILFKDPQFIPEGIKIRITSIKEYIHRPYSPIIELSNTTTGATVSSELNKIESNEVKTDNQYKNSIQFTKRRFRDAKETISMLNDALLHFSGSISPISVQTMSLLVGDESLQFRFVNNKTNPTQVEYLVTYDSKKKVLSAPGGILQHMTIGIDTLSSGHKASEYKFWDIEKYTSPTLTETVGYYLYVKANKNGTTGSY
;
A
#
# COMPACT_ATOMS: atom_id res chain seq x y z
N ILE A 1 -25.81 12.04 -8.54
CA ILE A 1 -26.50 11.88 -7.23
C ILE A 1 -25.52 12.29 -6.14
N HIS A 2 -25.73 13.41 -5.46
CA HIS A 2 -24.86 13.84 -4.35
C HIS A 2 -25.36 13.24 -3.04
N LEU A 3 -24.66 12.23 -2.52
CA LEU A 3 -24.93 11.63 -1.22
C LEU A 3 -24.38 12.57 -0.13
N ARG A 4 -25.21 13.51 0.33
CA ARG A 4 -24.88 14.44 1.41
C ARG A 4 -25.32 13.89 2.76
N LYS A 5 -24.60 14.25 3.83
CA LYS A 5 -25.01 14.01 5.21
C LYS A 5 -26.37 14.68 5.44
N VAL A 6 -27.41 13.87 5.66
CA VAL A 6 -28.76 14.36 5.94
C VAL A 6 -28.88 14.61 7.44
N GLU A 7 -28.81 15.88 7.82
CA GLU A 7 -28.98 16.34 9.21
C GLU A 7 -30.21 17.24 9.29
N TYR A 8 -31.14 16.96 10.19
CA TYR A 8 -32.29 17.83 10.46
C TYR A 8 -32.38 18.18 11.95
N ASN A 9 -32.88 19.38 12.25
CA ASN A 9 -33.21 19.82 13.62
C ASN A 9 -32.00 19.85 14.58
N LYS A 10 -30.76 19.98 14.08
CA LYS A 10 -29.54 20.03 14.92
C LYS A 10 -29.48 21.25 15.85
N GLY A 11 -29.99 22.39 15.36
CA GLY A 11 -30.12 23.63 16.13
C GLY A 11 -31.29 23.60 17.13
N GLU A 12 -32.36 22.86 16.82
CA GLU A 12 -33.56 22.76 17.66
C GLU A 12 -34.03 21.30 17.78
N PRO A 13 -33.24 20.44 18.45
CA PRO A 13 -33.51 19.01 18.53
C PRO A 13 -34.76 18.72 19.36
N LEU A 14 -35.48 17.65 19.02
CA LEU A 14 -36.67 17.23 19.77
C LEU A 14 -36.24 16.71 21.15
N PRO A 15 -36.72 17.28 22.28
CA PRO A 15 -36.37 16.76 23.60
C PRO A 15 -37.18 15.50 23.89
N LEU A 16 -36.50 14.39 24.18
CA LEU A 16 -37.14 13.12 24.60
C LEU A 16 -36.37 12.51 25.78
N GLU A 17 -37.11 11.92 26.71
CA GLU A 17 -36.56 11.20 27.87
C GLU A 17 -37.38 9.93 28.14
N TYR A 18 -36.83 9.04 28.96
CA TYR A 18 -37.58 7.90 29.49
C TYR A 18 -38.60 8.33 30.55
N GLY A 19 -39.79 7.75 30.50
CA GLY A 19 -40.79 7.88 31.55
C GLY A 19 -42.13 8.42 31.07
N LYS A 20 -43.09 8.46 32.00
CA LYS A 20 -44.46 8.93 31.74
C LYS A 20 -44.46 10.38 31.26
N ASP A 21 -45.11 10.63 30.12
CA ASP A 21 -45.22 11.94 29.45
C ASP A 21 -43.88 12.56 29.02
N LYS A 22 -42.83 11.75 28.88
CA LYS A 22 -41.48 12.19 28.49
C LYS A 22 -41.04 11.75 27.10
N GLY A 23 -41.88 11.01 26.39
CA GLY A 23 -41.71 10.65 24.99
C GLY A 23 -41.39 9.19 24.73
N PHE A 24 -40.58 8.54 25.57
CA PHE A 24 -40.28 7.10 25.43
C PHE A 24 -40.91 6.24 26.53
N VAL A 25 -41.38 5.06 26.14
CA VAL A 25 -41.88 4.03 27.08
C VAL A 25 -40.73 3.57 28.01
N PRO A 26 -40.97 3.36 29.32
CA PRO A 26 -39.95 2.83 30.23
C PRO A 26 -39.49 1.41 29.85
N GLY A 27 -38.23 1.06 30.13
CA GLY A 27 -37.70 -0.32 29.97
C GLY A 27 -36.85 -0.56 28.72
N LEU A 28 -36.37 0.49 28.07
CA LEU A 28 -35.56 0.40 26.87
C LEU A 28 -34.07 0.32 27.23
N GLY A 29 -33.41 -0.74 26.77
CA GLY A 29 -32.00 -0.98 27.04
C GLY A 29 -31.10 -0.13 26.14
N ARG A 30 -30.09 0.52 26.74
CA ARG A 30 -28.92 0.99 25.99
C ARG A 30 -28.15 -0.24 25.52
N SER A 31 -28.01 -0.42 24.21
CA SER A 31 -26.99 -1.34 23.70
C SER A 31 -25.74 -0.52 23.43
N ASN A 32 -24.69 -0.82 24.20
CA ASN A 32 -23.34 -0.49 23.74
C ASN A 32 -23.09 -1.40 22.53
N LYS A 33 -22.52 -0.86 21.45
CA LYS A 33 -22.02 -1.74 20.39
C LYS A 33 -20.88 -2.56 21.02
N ASP A 34 -21.12 -3.85 21.26
CA ASP A 34 -20.07 -4.75 21.75
C ASP A 34 -18.83 -4.64 20.87
N GLY A 35 -17.67 -4.46 21.51
CA GLY A 35 -16.36 -4.39 20.86
C GLY A 35 -15.86 -3.01 20.43
N ASN A 36 -16.67 -1.94 20.46
CA ASN A 36 -16.21 -0.61 20.01
C ASN A 36 -15.91 0.31 21.20
N ARG A 37 -14.76 0.08 21.84
CA ARG A 37 -14.23 0.99 22.88
C ARG A 37 -13.76 2.29 22.22
N PRO A 38 -14.00 3.46 22.83
CA PRO A 38 -13.57 4.73 22.26
C PRO A 38 -12.06 4.75 22.11
N VAL A 39 -11.58 5.15 20.94
CA VAL A 39 -10.15 5.19 20.62
C VAL A 39 -9.52 6.39 21.32
N THR A 40 -8.42 6.16 22.04
CA THR A 40 -7.69 7.20 22.77
C THR A 40 -6.34 7.54 22.14
N ILE A 41 -5.73 6.56 21.46
CA ILE A 41 -4.48 6.67 20.74
C ILE A 41 -4.70 6.07 19.35
N LEU A 42 -4.34 6.80 18.30
CA LEU A 42 -4.42 6.34 16.92
C LEU A 42 -3.04 6.31 16.30
N TYR A 43 -2.53 5.11 16.00
CA TYR A 43 -1.32 4.93 15.20
C TYR A 43 -1.62 5.18 13.73
N VAL A 44 -0.71 5.83 13.02
CA VAL A 44 -0.90 6.20 11.62
C VAL A 44 0.26 5.68 10.80
N GLN A 45 -0.05 4.89 9.78
CA GLN A 45 0.94 4.34 8.86
C GLN A 45 0.95 5.17 7.58
N GLY A 46 2.09 5.79 7.27
CA GLY A 46 2.25 6.64 6.09
C GLY A 46 2.59 5.87 4.81
N GLY A 47 2.73 6.59 3.70
CA GLY A 47 3.21 6.03 2.45
C GLY A 47 4.74 5.96 2.41
N GLU A 48 5.27 4.98 1.67
CA GLU A 48 6.71 4.77 1.46
C GLU A 48 7.25 5.49 0.20
N GLN A 49 6.35 5.92 -0.69
CA GLN A 49 6.75 6.53 -1.96
C GLN A 49 7.44 7.88 -1.74
N ASN A 50 8.46 8.17 -2.55
CA ASN A 50 9.19 9.45 -2.56
C ASN A 50 9.88 9.77 -1.21
N ILE A 51 10.29 8.73 -0.49
CA ILE A 51 11.05 8.83 0.75
C ILE A 51 12.38 8.09 0.58
N ASP A 52 13.48 8.79 0.82
CA ASP A 52 14.79 8.17 0.96
C ASP A 52 15.04 7.87 2.44
N PHE A 53 15.11 6.58 2.78
CA PHE A 53 15.37 6.13 4.15
C PHE A 53 16.68 6.74 4.71
N SER A 54 17.71 6.87 3.88
CA SER A 54 19.03 7.35 4.31
C SER A 54 19.03 8.81 4.74
N LYS A 55 18.17 9.63 4.11
CA LYS A 55 18.04 11.07 4.41
C LYS A 55 16.91 11.36 5.40
N TYR A 56 15.77 10.68 5.26
CA TYR A 56 14.58 10.93 6.08
C TYR A 56 14.63 10.22 7.44
N GLY A 57 15.35 9.09 7.53
CA GLY A 57 15.48 8.31 8.77
C GLY A 57 14.29 7.41 9.10
N SER A 58 13.28 7.34 8.21
CA SER A 58 12.13 6.43 8.30
C SER A 58 11.81 5.85 6.93
N LYS A 59 11.26 4.64 6.87
CA LYS A 59 10.84 4.00 5.62
C LYS A 59 9.48 4.53 5.13
N GLU A 60 8.69 5.05 6.05
CA GLU A 60 7.34 5.54 5.82
C GLU A 60 7.23 7.00 6.26
N LEU A 61 6.29 7.73 5.66
CA LEU A 61 5.95 9.10 6.03
C LEU A 61 5.50 9.14 7.50
N LEU A 62 6.10 10.05 8.28
CA LEU A 62 5.73 10.28 9.68
C LEU A 62 4.77 11.47 9.80
N LEU A 63 4.00 11.48 10.90
CA LEU A 63 3.23 12.65 11.31
C LEU A 63 4.18 13.81 11.64
N PRO A 64 3.72 15.06 11.53
CA PRO A 64 4.53 16.21 11.90
C PRO A 64 4.82 16.17 13.40
N LYS A 65 6.09 16.02 13.80
CA LYS A 65 6.48 15.71 15.19
C LYS A 65 6.11 16.83 16.16
N ASN A 66 5.54 16.47 17.32
CA ASN A 66 5.13 17.39 18.40
C ASN A 66 4.23 18.55 17.91
N GLN A 67 3.37 18.31 16.92
CA GLN A 67 2.49 19.33 16.36
C GLN A 67 1.05 19.20 16.84
N ARG A 68 0.35 20.33 16.83
CA ARG A 68 -1.05 20.44 17.23
C ARG A 68 -1.95 20.82 16.05
N LEU A 69 -3.05 20.08 15.91
CA LEU A 69 -4.09 20.32 14.91
C LEU A 69 -5.45 20.47 15.59
N GLU A 70 -6.22 21.46 15.18
CA GLU A 70 -7.62 21.61 15.59
C GLU A 70 -8.54 21.11 14.49
N TYR A 71 -9.51 20.27 14.86
CA TYR A 71 -10.50 19.70 13.97
C TYR A 71 -11.86 19.65 14.68
N GLU A 72 -12.89 20.26 14.08
CA GLU A 72 -14.27 20.29 14.61
C GLU A 72 -14.36 20.73 16.10
N GLY A 73 -13.53 21.70 16.50
CA GLY A 73 -13.49 22.26 17.87
C GLY A 73 -12.72 21.42 18.90
N ARG A 74 -12.07 20.32 18.47
CA ARG A 74 -11.20 19.49 19.30
C ARG A 74 -9.75 19.63 18.86
N ALA A 75 -8.83 19.52 19.81
CA ALA A 75 -7.40 19.61 19.54
C ALA A 75 -6.71 18.26 19.67
N TYR A 76 -5.88 17.95 18.69
CA TYR A 76 -5.08 16.72 18.60
C TYR A 76 -3.60 17.06 18.60
N VAL A 77 -2.79 16.19 19.19
CA VAL A 77 -1.34 16.29 19.24
C VAL A 77 -0.72 15.02 18.72
N SER A 78 0.27 15.17 17.84
CA SER A 78 1.14 14.08 17.39
C SER A 78 2.27 13.84 18.40
N ASP A 79 2.72 12.60 18.49
CA ASP A 79 3.83 12.23 19.34
C ASP A 79 5.19 12.81 18.84
N ALA A 80 6.21 12.73 19.69
CA ALA A 80 7.57 13.16 19.41
C ALA A 80 8.24 12.35 18.29
N GLU A 81 7.90 11.07 18.14
CA GLU A 81 8.38 10.23 17.05
C GLU A 81 7.53 10.37 15.78
N GLY A 82 6.29 10.86 15.92
CA GLY A 82 5.38 11.10 14.80
C GLY A 82 4.62 9.84 14.37
N LEU A 83 4.42 8.88 15.28
CA LEU A 83 3.81 7.58 14.99
C LEU A 83 2.32 7.53 15.27
N TYR A 84 1.86 8.31 16.24
CA TYR A 84 0.46 8.33 16.64
C TYR A 84 -0.03 9.73 16.98
N ILE A 85 -1.35 9.88 17.05
CA ILE A 85 -2.03 11.07 17.55
C ILE A 85 -2.89 10.75 18.77
N LYS A 86 -3.11 11.76 19.60
CA LYS A 86 -4.04 11.72 20.73
C LYS A 86 -4.72 13.06 20.94
N ARG A 87 -5.80 13.08 21.72
CA ARG A 87 -6.44 14.33 22.19
C ARG A 87 -5.47 15.12 23.07
N ALA A 88 -5.36 16.42 22.80
CA ALA A 88 -4.45 17.31 23.51
C ALA A 88 -5.01 17.79 24.86
N ASP A 89 -6.33 17.73 25.05
CA ASP A 89 -7.07 18.26 26.20
C ASP A 89 -7.46 17.19 27.24
N THR A 90 -7.26 15.92 26.94
CA THR A 90 -7.61 14.80 27.85
C THR A 90 -6.38 14.06 28.34
N THR A 91 -6.34 13.79 29.65
CA THR A 91 -5.37 12.85 30.23
C THR A 91 -5.76 11.42 29.88
N LEU A 92 -4.80 10.62 29.42
CA LEU A 92 -4.98 9.20 29.13
C LEU A 92 -5.19 8.44 30.45
N THR A 93 -6.45 8.14 30.80
CA THR A 93 -6.80 7.32 31.97
C THR A 93 -6.93 5.84 31.61
N ASP A 94 -7.48 5.56 30.43
CA ASP A 94 -7.59 4.22 29.85
C ASP A 94 -6.99 4.26 28.45
N VAL A 95 -6.07 3.32 28.15
CA VAL A 95 -5.42 3.24 26.85
C VAL A 95 -6.19 2.27 25.96
N GLN A 96 -6.86 2.84 24.97
CA GLN A 96 -7.44 2.12 23.84
C GLN A 96 -6.75 2.59 22.56
N GLU A 97 -6.09 1.66 21.89
CA GLU A 97 -5.35 1.88 20.65
C GLU A 97 -6.17 1.44 19.44
N ASP A 98 -5.96 2.11 18.32
CA ASP A 98 -6.40 1.73 16.99
C ASP A 98 -5.34 2.16 15.96
N SER A 99 -5.46 1.69 14.72
CA SER A 99 -4.55 2.05 13.63
C SER A 99 -5.26 2.54 12.37
N LEU A 100 -4.62 3.46 11.66
CA LEU A 100 -5.09 4.00 10.39
C LEU A 100 -4.01 3.85 9.32
N ASP A 101 -4.36 3.19 8.22
CA ASP A 101 -3.54 3.09 7.01
C ASP A 101 -3.76 4.34 6.14
N CYS A 102 -2.73 5.19 6.09
CA CYS A 102 -2.60 6.35 5.22
C CYS A 102 -1.51 6.14 4.14
N SER A 103 -1.18 4.90 3.75
CA SER A 103 -0.12 4.61 2.77
C SER A 103 -0.35 5.17 1.37
N HIS A 104 -1.56 5.68 1.09
CA HIS A 104 -1.88 6.41 -0.14
C HIS A 104 -1.39 7.87 -0.12
N ILE A 105 -0.98 8.37 1.05
CA ILE A 105 -0.40 9.70 1.26
C ILE A 105 1.11 9.57 1.27
N SER A 106 1.74 10.27 0.32
CA SER A 106 3.18 10.35 0.16
C SER A 106 3.57 11.75 -0.29
N PRO A 107 4.82 12.19 -0.03
CA PRO A 107 5.33 13.45 -0.57
C PRO A 107 5.25 13.44 -2.10
N LYS A 108 4.39 14.29 -2.66
CA LYS A 108 4.25 14.43 -4.10
C LYS A 108 3.92 15.86 -4.47
N ARG A 109 4.43 16.27 -5.63
CA ARG A 109 3.99 17.49 -6.30
C ARG A 109 3.09 17.08 -7.46
N VAL A 110 1.87 17.60 -7.47
CA VAL A 110 0.97 17.48 -8.61
C VAL A 110 1.14 18.72 -9.48
N GLY A 111 1.79 18.55 -10.63
CA GLY A 111 2.00 19.59 -11.64
C GLY A 111 0.95 19.55 -12.73
N SER A 112 1.06 20.48 -13.68
CA SER A 112 0.18 20.56 -14.85
C SER A 112 0.97 20.86 -16.12
N VAL A 113 0.73 20.07 -17.17
CA VAL A 113 1.38 20.22 -18.47
C VAL A 113 1.04 21.59 -19.06
N SER A 114 2.06 22.42 -19.22
CA SER A 114 1.94 23.76 -19.82
C SER A 114 2.16 23.74 -21.33
N ASN A 115 3.01 22.83 -21.82
CA ASN A 115 3.25 22.65 -23.25
C ASN A 115 3.70 21.22 -23.56
N VAL A 116 3.51 20.78 -24.80
CA VAL A 116 3.90 19.45 -25.30
C VAL A 116 4.87 19.63 -26.47
N VAL A 117 6.03 18.99 -26.40
CA VAL A 117 7.10 19.10 -27.39
C VAL A 117 7.31 17.74 -28.03
N VAL A 118 7.06 17.65 -29.34
CA VAL A 118 7.29 16.43 -30.10
C VAL A 118 8.66 16.54 -30.76
N SER A 119 9.67 15.93 -30.12
CA SER A 119 11.06 16.02 -30.56
C SER A 119 11.32 15.10 -31.77
N ASP A 120 10.72 13.91 -31.79
CA ASP A 120 10.81 12.94 -32.90
C ASP A 120 9.56 12.04 -32.89
N LYS A 121 8.74 12.14 -33.93
CA LYS A 121 7.51 11.33 -34.06
C LYS A 121 7.79 9.86 -34.34
N GLU A 122 8.84 9.56 -35.10
CA GLU A 122 9.16 8.19 -35.50
C GLU A 122 9.70 7.39 -34.30
N LYS A 123 10.40 8.07 -33.40
CA LYS A 123 10.92 7.48 -32.15
C LYS A 123 9.98 7.61 -30.95
N ASN A 124 8.76 8.13 -31.15
CA ASN A 124 7.76 8.30 -30.09
C ASN A 124 8.19 9.27 -28.95
N PHE A 125 9.03 10.27 -29.24
CA PHE A 125 9.45 11.27 -28.25
C PHE A 125 8.41 12.40 -28.15
N TYR A 126 7.46 12.21 -27.25
CA TYR A 126 6.48 13.22 -26.83
C TYR A 126 6.85 13.71 -25.43
N ASP A 127 7.64 14.78 -25.39
CA ASP A 127 8.08 15.44 -24.15
C ASP A 127 7.03 16.47 -23.70
N PHE A 128 7.12 16.91 -22.44
CA PHE A 128 6.25 17.98 -21.95
C PHE A 128 7.00 18.98 -21.07
N ILE A 129 6.42 20.18 -20.93
CA ILE A 129 6.96 21.29 -20.15
C ILE A 129 5.93 21.68 -19.10
N ASP A 130 6.39 21.98 -17.88
CA ASP A 130 5.58 22.61 -16.83
C ASP A 130 6.24 23.92 -16.37
N SER A 131 5.72 25.04 -16.85
CA SER A 131 6.24 26.37 -16.49
C SER A 131 5.90 26.82 -15.07
N SER A 132 5.07 26.06 -14.33
CA SER A 132 4.72 26.36 -12.94
C SER A 132 5.77 25.87 -11.94
N ILE A 133 6.80 25.15 -12.40
CA ILE A 133 7.87 24.64 -11.54
C ILE A 133 8.78 25.81 -11.11
N PRO A 134 8.90 26.04 -9.78
CA PRO A 134 9.76 27.09 -9.23
C PRO A 134 11.25 26.95 -9.61
N ASP A 135 11.97 28.08 -9.58
CA ASP A 135 13.41 28.14 -9.89
C ASP A 135 14.29 27.43 -8.85
N ASP A 136 13.81 27.33 -7.63
CA ASP A 136 14.47 26.61 -6.53
C ASP A 136 14.16 25.10 -6.52
N LEU A 137 13.29 24.62 -7.42
CA LEU A 137 12.90 23.21 -7.50
C LEU A 137 13.50 22.54 -8.74
N ASN A 138 14.72 22.03 -8.58
CA ASN A 138 15.37 21.18 -9.58
C ASN A 138 15.23 19.68 -9.22
N PHE A 139 14.39 18.95 -9.94
CA PHE A 139 14.11 17.54 -9.64
C PHE A 139 15.32 16.61 -9.74
N GLU A 140 16.31 16.91 -10.59
CA GLU A 140 17.52 16.11 -10.74
C GLU A 140 18.35 16.07 -9.43
N ASP A 141 18.30 17.12 -8.62
CA ASP A 141 19.03 17.20 -7.34
C ASP A 141 18.37 16.34 -6.24
N TYR A 142 17.14 15.90 -6.47
CA TYR A 142 16.29 15.20 -5.52
C TYR A 142 16.04 13.73 -5.88
N VAL A 143 16.68 13.21 -6.93
CA VAL A 143 16.57 11.79 -7.29
C VAL A 143 17.12 10.92 -6.16
N ILE A 144 16.34 9.91 -5.77
CA ILE A 144 16.76 8.95 -4.74
C ILE A 144 17.80 8.02 -5.36
N GLU A 145 18.90 7.78 -4.64
CA GLU A 145 20.00 6.95 -5.14
C GLU A 145 19.50 5.54 -5.50
N GLY A 146 19.83 5.08 -6.71
CA GLY A 146 19.38 3.78 -7.23
C GLY A 146 17.96 3.76 -7.82
N ASN A 147 17.23 4.88 -7.80
CA ASN A 147 15.93 5.02 -8.46
C ASN A 147 16.04 5.87 -9.73
N ASN A 148 15.22 5.53 -10.73
CA ASN A 148 14.98 6.39 -11.88
C ASN A 148 13.77 7.28 -11.60
N MET A 149 13.86 8.55 -11.99
CA MET A 149 12.74 9.47 -11.88
C MET A 149 11.63 9.05 -12.85
N THR A 150 10.40 9.00 -12.34
CA THR A 150 9.24 8.61 -13.14
C THR A 150 8.10 9.60 -12.98
N VAL A 151 7.18 9.60 -13.94
CA VAL A 151 5.99 10.43 -13.95
C VAL A 151 4.76 9.57 -14.19
N ILE A 152 3.73 9.79 -13.37
CA ILE A 152 2.40 9.22 -13.56
C ILE A 152 1.42 10.36 -13.81
N PHE A 153 0.69 10.28 -14.92
CA PHE A 153 -0.37 11.23 -15.22
C PHE A 153 -1.62 10.94 -14.36
N GLN A 154 -2.17 11.97 -13.74
CA GLN A 154 -3.39 11.91 -12.94
C GLN A 154 -4.65 12.23 -13.77
N SER A 155 -4.49 12.78 -14.96
CA SER A 155 -5.58 13.05 -15.91
C SER A 155 -5.10 12.89 -17.35
N GLY A 156 -6.05 12.87 -18.29
CA GLY A 156 -5.77 12.73 -19.73
C GLY A 156 -5.71 11.27 -20.20
N MET A 157 -5.28 11.07 -21.45
CA MET A 157 -5.24 9.74 -22.10
C MET A 157 -4.13 8.84 -21.55
N LEU A 158 -3.11 9.46 -20.94
CA LEU A 158 -2.02 8.77 -20.24
C LEU A 158 -2.31 8.56 -18.75
N ALA A 159 -3.50 8.92 -18.25
CA ALA A 159 -3.85 8.71 -16.86
C ALA A 159 -3.90 7.22 -16.50
N GLY A 160 -3.50 6.92 -15.27
CA GLY A 160 -3.61 5.61 -14.66
C GLY A 160 -2.32 5.14 -14.01
N SER A 161 -2.42 4.45 -12.89
CA SER A 161 -1.27 3.96 -12.14
C SER A 161 -0.44 2.91 -12.88
N ASN A 162 -1.01 2.29 -13.93
CA ASN A 162 -0.30 1.33 -14.79
C ASN A 162 0.64 2.01 -15.81
N LYS A 163 0.57 3.34 -15.93
CA LYS A 163 1.28 4.14 -16.93
C LYS A 163 2.28 5.06 -16.24
N GLU A 164 3.32 4.45 -15.69
CA GLU A 164 4.46 5.12 -15.07
C GLU A 164 5.58 5.28 -16.08
N PHE A 165 5.86 6.50 -16.51
CA PHE A 165 6.87 6.80 -17.53
C PHE A 165 8.19 7.20 -16.88
N GLU A 166 9.27 6.55 -17.27
CA GLU A 166 10.62 7.00 -16.92
C GLU A 166 10.94 8.32 -17.63
N VAL A 167 11.46 9.29 -16.88
CA VAL A 167 11.72 10.63 -17.40
C VAL A 167 13.10 11.13 -17.00
N LYS A 168 13.67 11.97 -17.88
CA LYS A 168 14.82 12.82 -17.55
C LYS A 168 14.38 14.27 -17.49
N TYR A 169 14.81 15.02 -16.48
CA TYR A 169 14.38 16.41 -16.30
C TYR A 169 15.48 17.40 -16.72
N VAL A 170 15.08 18.41 -17.46
CA VAL A 170 15.95 19.52 -17.86
C VAL A 170 15.42 20.79 -17.22
N HIS A 171 16.04 21.19 -16.10
CA HIS A 171 15.57 22.30 -15.30
C HIS A 171 15.47 23.59 -16.12
N LYS A 172 16.51 24.01 -16.87
CA LYS A 172 16.52 25.28 -17.64
C LYS A 172 15.27 25.50 -18.52
N GLU A 173 14.69 24.44 -19.05
CA GLU A 173 13.50 24.48 -19.92
C GLU A 173 12.22 24.03 -19.21
N ARG A 174 12.31 23.61 -17.94
CA ARG A 174 11.26 22.93 -17.17
C ARG A 174 10.66 21.74 -17.93
N LYS A 175 11.52 21.04 -18.66
CA LYS A 175 11.16 20.03 -19.65
C LYS A 175 11.38 18.63 -19.08
N PHE A 176 10.38 17.77 -19.22
CA PHE A 176 10.46 16.34 -18.95
C PHE A 176 10.59 15.59 -20.27
N LEU A 177 11.69 14.86 -20.41
CA LEU A 177 11.97 13.99 -21.53
C LEU A 177 11.39 12.61 -21.20
N ILE A 178 10.34 12.20 -21.90
CA ILE A 178 9.70 10.91 -21.64
C ILE A 178 10.42 9.82 -22.42
N THR A 179 10.85 8.78 -21.72
CA THR A 179 11.36 7.56 -22.34
C THR A 179 10.18 6.71 -22.83
N PRO A 180 10.06 6.46 -24.14
CA PRO A 180 8.99 5.64 -24.68
C PRO A 180 9.09 4.21 -24.18
N GLN A 181 7.96 3.60 -23.87
CA GLN A 181 7.89 2.24 -23.36
C GLN A 181 6.68 1.50 -23.91
N GLU A 182 6.77 0.18 -23.99
CA GLU A 182 5.67 -0.66 -24.45
C GLU A 182 4.68 -0.93 -23.32
N ILE A 183 3.45 -0.46 -23.49
CA ILE A 183 2.31 -0.65 -22.58
C ILE A 183 1.14 -1.20 -23.40
N ASP A 184 0.55 -2.31 -22.96
CA ASP A 184 -0.60 -2.94 -23.62
C ASP A 184 -0.39 -3.23 -25.12
N GLY A 185 0.83 -3.61 -25.51
CA GLY A 185 1.20 -3.95 -26.89
C GLY A 185 1.38 -2.74 -27.82
N GLN A 186 1.42 -1.52 -27.27
CA GLN A 186 1.72 -0.29 -28.01
C GLN A 186 2.85 0.48 -27.33
N ILE A 187 3.72 1.11 -28.12
CA ILE A 187 4.72 2.04 -27.59
C ILE A 187 3.99 3.33 -27.22
N MET A 188 4.13 3.75 -25.96
CA MET A 188 3.58 4.98 -25.41
C MET A 188 4.71 5.86 -24.84
N PRO A 189 4.62 7.18 -24.96
CA PRO A 189 3.57 7.95 -25.65
C PRO A 189 3.55 7.76 -27.18
N ASN A 190 2.42 8.02 -27.85
CA ASN A 190 2.29 8.02 -29.31
C ASN A 190 1.27 9.08 -29.78
N ASP A 191 0.96 9.15 -31.08
CA ASP A 191 0.12 10.24 -31.61
C ASP A 191 -1.31 10.26 -31.03
N ILE A 192 -1.82 9.10 -30.60
CA ILE A 192 -3.10 8.94 -29.92
C ILE A 192 -2.93 9.14 -28.40
N TYR A 193 -1.98 8.44 -27.79
CA TYR A 193 -1.70 8.46 -26.36
C TYR A 193 -0.53 9.39 -26.05
N LYS A 194 -0.80 10.69 -26.01
CA LYS A 194 0.19 11.73 -25.68
C LYS A 194 -0.26 12.60 -24.50
N PRO A 195 0.68 13.26 -23.80
CA PRO A 195 0.34 14.32 -22.87
C PRO A 195 -0.41 15.43 -23.62
N ASN A 196 -1.40 16.04 -22.98
CA ASN A 196 -2.09 17.22 -23.49
C ASN A 196 -1.94 18.41 -22.54
N LEU A 197 -2.18 19.59 -23.08
CA LEU A 197 -2.14 20.85 -22.34
C LEU A 197 -3.19 20.83 -21.21
N GLY A 198 -2.76 21.08 -19.98
CA GLY A 198 -3.59 21.02 -18.78
C GLY A 198 -3.66 19.65 -18.10
N ASP A 199 -3.04 18.59 -18.65
CA ASP A 199 -3.00 17.29 -17.98
C ASP A 199 -2.20 17.38 -16.68
N LYS A 200 -2.77 16.82 -15.60
CA LYS A 200 -2.12 16.74 -14.30
C LYS A 200 -1.19 15.55 -14.24
N TYR A 201 -0.07 15.71 -13.56
CA TYR A 201 0.91 14.65 -13.37
C TYR A 201 1.55 14.73 -11.99
N ALA A 202 2.09 13.61 -11.53
CA ALA A 202 2.88 13.53 -10.30
C ALA A 202 4.23 12.88 -10.60
N VAL A 203 5.28 13.36 -9.93
CA VAL A 203 6.66 12.87 -10.08
C VAL A 203 6.97 11.89 -8.95
N PHE A 204 7.65 10.80 -9.31
CA PHE A 204 8.05 9.72 -8.42
C PHE A 204 9.54 9.38 -8.57
N GLY A 205 10.07 8.62 -7.61
CA GLY A 205 11.50 8.25 -7.58
C GLY A 205 12.41 9.38 -7.06
N ILE A 206 11.82 10.45 -6.52
CA ILE A 206 12.51 11.62 -5.99
C ILE A 206 12.08 11.85 -4.54
N GLN A 207 12.97 12.40 -3.71
CA GLN A 207 12.62 12.92 -2.40
C GLN A 207 12.50 14.44 -2.47
N LEU A 208 11.26 14.93 -2.51
CA LEU A 208 10.98 16.36 -2.57
C LEU A 208 11.53 17.10 -1.32
N PRO A 209 11.80 18.41 -1.43
CA PRO A 209 12.19 19.24 -0.28
C PRO A 209 11.21 19.15 0.89
N ASP A 210 11.70 19.48 2.09
CA ASP A 210 10.90 19.45 3.33
C ASP A 210 9.60 20.24 3.24
N ALA A 211 9.53 21.29 2.41
CA ALA A 211 8.31 22.04 2.16
C ALA A 211 7.13 21.19 1.66
N TYR A 212 7.40 20.10 0.92
CA TYR A 212 6.40 19.17 0.41
C TYR A 212 6.18 17.96 1.34
N ILE A 213 7.16 17.64 2.19
CA ILE A 213 7.06 16.56 3.16
C ILE A 213 6.29 17.06 4.40
N CYS A 214 6.83 18.08 5.07
CA CYS A 214 6.33 18.60 6.34
C CYS A 214 6.74 20.08 6.53
N ASN A 215 5.83 21.01 6.21
CA ASN A 215 5.99 22.42 6.50
C ASN A 215 5.18 22.80 7.75
N ASN A 216 5.85 22.88 8.91
CA ASN A 216 5.20 23.24 10.18
C ASN A 216 4.73 24.70 10.25
N SER A 217 5.37 25.61 9.49
CA SER A 217 5.01 27.02 9.49
C SER A 217 3.69 27.28 8.79
N THR A 218 3.47 26.66 7.63
CA THR A 218 2.21 26.80 6.87
C THR A 218 1.19 25.71 7.16
N LYS A 219 1.60 24.64 7.87
CA LYS A 219 0.82 23.42 8.11
C LYS A 219 0.41 22.72 6.82
N GLU A 220 1.37 22.62 5.91
CA GLU A 220 1.22 22.02 4.57
C GLU A 220 2.22 20.88 4.38
N GLY A 221 1.99 20.09 3.33
CA GLY A 221 2.80 18.92 3.00
C GLY A 221 2.11 17.61 3.38
N ALA A 222 2.68 16.51 2.88
CA ALA A 222 2.08 15.19 3.01
C ALA A 222 1.86 14.76 4.47
N SER A 223 2.79 15.08 5.38
CA SER A 223 2.65 14.79 6.82
C SER A 223 1.44 15.50 7.43
N TRP A 224 1.15 16.73 7.03
CA TRP A 224 0.00 17.49 7.53
C TRP A 224 -1.33 17.03 6.93
N ASP A 225 -1.34 16.61 5.66
CA ASP A 225 -2.51 15.97 5.05
C ASP A 225 -2.85 14.67 5.77
N MET A 226 -1.83 13.86 6.09
CA MET A 226 -1.98 12.65 6.90
C MET A 226 -2.48 12.96 8.31
N PHE A 227 -1.98 14.02 8.96
CA PHE A 227 -2.47 14.43 10.28
C PHE A 227 -3.95 14.87 10.23
N ARG A 228 -4.38 15.55 9.16
CA ARG A 228 -5.79 15.93 8.97
C ARG A 228 -6.70 14.71 8.81
N GLU A 229 -6.28 13.70 8.05
CA GLU A 229 -7.05 12.46 7.91
C GLU A 229 -7.11 11.67 9.22
N ALA A 230 -5.98 11.58 9.93
CA ALA A 230 -5.91 10.94 11.23
C ALA A 230 -6.80 11.64 12.28
N ALA A 231 -6.76 12.97 12.36
CA ALA A 231 -7.60 13.74 13.28
C ALA A 231 -9.09 13.56 12.98
N LYS A 232 -9.47 13.50 11.70
CA LYS A 232 -10.83 13.19 11.29
C LYS A 232 -11.24 11.79 11.74
N TYR A 233 -10.40 10.78 11.54
CA TYR A 233 -10.70 9.41 11.97
C TYR A 233 -10.83 9.32 13.49
N LEU A 234 -9.91 9.92 14.25
CA LEU A 234 -9.95 9.90 15.71
C LEU A 234 -11.20 10.60 16.23
N TYR A 235 -11.57 11.77 15.68
CA TYR A 235 -12.81 12.47 16.02
C TYR A 235 -14.05 11.59 15.88
N GLU A 236 -14.12 10.74 14.86
CA GLU A 236 -15.26 9.84 14.59
C GLU A 236 -15.30 8.60 15.52
N ASN A 237 -14.19 8.28 16.19
CA ASN A 237 -14.00 7.03 16.94
C ASN A 237 -13.65 7.24 18.43
N GLU A 238 -13.35 8.45 18.87
CA GLU A 238 -12.95 8.76 20.25
C GLU A 238 -14.12 8.90 21.23
N ASP A 239 -15.33 9.15 20.74
CA ASP A 239 -16.53 9.18 21.57
C ASP A 239 -17.13 7.77 21.72
N PRO A 240 -17.56 7.36 22.92
CA PRO A 240 -18.19 6.07 23.09
C PRO A 240 -19.45 5.98 22.24
N LYS A 241 -19.59 4.87 21.50
CA LYS A 241 -20.68 4.67 20.55
C LYS A 241 -21.84 3.96 21.23
N PHE A 242 -22.99 4.61 21.26
CA PHE A 242 -24.22 4.07 21.84
C PHE A 242 -25.32 3.99 20.79
N THR A 243 -26.13 2.96 20.90
CA THR A 243 -27.42 2.89 20.21
C THR A 243 -28.52 2.80 21.25
N PHE A 244 -29.50 3.67 21.11
CA PHE A 244 -30.73 3.64 21.88
C PHE A 244 -31.84 3.18 20.95
N LYS A 245 -32.59 2.17 21.36
CA LYS A 245 -33.79 1.74 20.65
C LYS A 245 -34.98 2.01 21.55
N GLY A 246 -35.96 2.74 21.04
CA GLY A 246 -37.12 3.12 21.85
C GLY A 246 -38.43 3.20 21.11
N GLU A 247 -39.48 2.67 21.72
CA GLU A 247 -40.85 2.89 21.28
C GLU A 247 -41.36 4.22 21.83
N LEU A 248 -41.87 5.07 20.94
CA LEU A 248 -42.48 6.34 21.31
C LEU A 248 -43.81 6.08 22.06
N ASP A 249 -43.99 6.74 23.21
CA ASP A 249 -45.21 6.64 24.00
C ASP A 249 -46.41 7.18 23.20
N SER A 250 -47.34 6.29 22.87
CA SER A 250 -48.55 6.58 22.10
C SER A 250 -49.43 7.69 22.70
N ILE A 251 -49.44 7.86 24.03
CA ILE A 251 -50.25 8.86 24.71
C ILE A 251 -49.58 10.23 24.58
N TYR A 252 -48.26 10.28 24.79
CA TYR A 252 -47.46 11.50 24.63
C TYR A 252 -47.52 12.01 23.20
N SER A 253 -47.30 11.12 22.24
CA SER A 253 -47.19 11.45 20.83
C SER A 253 -48.52 11.87 20.22
N LYS A 254 -49.62 11.19 20.53
CA LYS A 254 -50.95 11.53 20.02
C LYS A 254 -51.39 12.93 20.46
N LYS A 255 -51.03 13.35 21.68
CA LYS A 255 -51.33 14.70 22.18
C LYS A 255 -50.53 15.80 21.48
N ARG A 256 -49.34 15.49 20.96
CA ARG A 256 -48.35 16.48 20.47
C ARG A 256 -47.94 16.25 19.02
N TRP A 257 -48.67 15.42 18.28
CA TRP A 257 -48.24 14.91 16.97
C TRP A 257 -47.98 16.02 15.95
N LEU A 258 -48.80 17.06 15.93
CA LEU A 258 -48.61 18.23 15.05
C LEU A 258 -47.26 18.93 15.26
N SER A 259 -46.71 18.88 16.48
CA SER A 259 -45.45 19.52 16.86
C SER A 259 -44.24 18.60 16.75
N ILE A 260 -44.42 17.29 16.97
CA ILE A 260 -43.31 16.33 17.02
C ILE A 260 -43.19 15.45 15.77
N GLY A 261 -44.28 15.19 15.06
CA GLY A 261 -44.31 14.26 13.93
C GLY A 261 -43.39 14.69 12.79
N GLY A 262 -43.36 15.99 12.47
CA GLY A 262 -42.44 16.53 11.46
C GLY A 262 -40.95 16.53 11.89
N LYS A 263 -40.68 16.35 13.19
CA LYS A 263 -39.32 16.25 13.75
C LYS A 263 -38.82 14.80 13.80
N ILE A 264 -39.72 13.81 13.77
CA ILE A 264 -39.39 12.37 13.73
C ILE A 264 -39.17 11.96 12.26
N LYS A 265 -37.95 12.14 11.78
CA LYS A 265 -37.53 11.75 10.44
C LYS A 265 -36.10 11.22 10.46
N LEU A 266 -35.77 10.37 9.49
CA LEU A 266 -34.40 9.87 9.32
C LEU A 266 -33.41 11.05 9.22
N GLY A 267 -32.33 10.98 10.00
CA GLY A 267 -31.35 12.07 10.10
C GLY A 267 -31.73 13.23 11.02
N GLY A 268 -32.91 13.20 11.65
CA GLY A 268 -33.33 14.17 12.66
C GLY A 268 -32.56 14.03 13.98
N TYR A 269 -32.20 15.15 14.59
CA TYR A 269 -31.59 15.19 15.92
C TYR A 269 -32.63 15.25 17.03
N ILE A 270 -32.36 14.47 18.08
CA ILE A 270 -33.11 14.40 19.33
C ILE A 270 -32.15 14.78 20.46
N LEU A 271 -32.63 15.61 21.39
CA LEU A 271 -31.94 15.86 22.65
C LEU A 271 -32.43 14.81 23.63
N PHE A 272 -31.67 13.73 23.75
CA PHE A 272 -32.01 12.61 24.59
C PHE A 272 -31.43 12.80 25.99
N LYS A 273 -32.29 12.78 27.00
CA LYS A 273 -31.88 12.86 28.41
C LYS A 273 -32.18 11.56 29.12
N ASP A 274 -31.19 11.10 29.88
CA ASP A 274 -31.35 9.99 30.81
C ASP A 274 -30.95 10.50 32.20
N PRO A 275 -31.88 10.64 33.16
CA PRO A 275 -31.57 11.16 34.48
C PRO A 275 -30.48 10.39 35.24
N GLN A 276 -30.27 9.10 34.93
CA GLN A 276 -29.29 8.25 35.62
C GLN A 276 -27.91 8.29 34.96
N PHE A 277 -27.85 8.40 33.63
CA PHE A 277 -26.60 8.24 32.88
C PHE A 277 -26.16 9.48 32.10
N ILE A 278 -27.10 10.33 31.68
CA ILE A 278 -26.85 11.52 30.85
C ILE A 278 -27.81 12.66 31.29
N PRO A 279 -27.61 13.24 32.49
CA PRO A 279 -28.54 14.22 33.06
C PRO A 279 -28.61 15.53 32.26
N GLU A 280 -27.50 15.93 31.62
CA GLU A 280 -27.44 17.15 30.79
C GLU A 280 -28.08 16.95 29.40
N GLY A 281 -28.19 15.70 28.96
CA GLY A 281 -28.72 15.32 27.66
C GLY A 281 -27.68 15.34 26.54
N ILE A 282 -27.83 14.40 25.60
CA ILE A 282 -26.97 14.27 24.43
C ILE A 282 -27.78 14.47 23.15
N LYS A 283 -27.19 15.17 22.17
CA LYS A 283 -27.77 15.29 20.84
C LYS A 283 -27.47 14.02 20.06
N ILE A 284 -28.48 13.19 19.82
CA ILE A 284 -28.37 11.93 19.08
C ILE A 284 -29.26 11.94 17.86
N ARG A 285 -28.86 11.20 16.83
CA ARG A 285 -29.51 11.22 15.52
C ARG A 285 -30.40 9.99 15.34
N ILE A 286 -31.56 10.17 14.72
CA ILE A 286 -32.44 9.09 14.30
C ILE A 286 -31.79 8.33 13.13
N THR A 287 -31.47 7.06 13.34
CA THR A 287 -30.87 6.17 12.34
C THR A 287 -31.89 5.25 11.68
N SER A 288 -32.94 4.85 12.41
CA SER A 288 -34.01 4.00 11.88
C SER A 288 -35.35 4.39 12.49
N ILE A 289 -36.41 4.26 11.70
CA ILE A 289 -37.80 4.44 12.13
C ILE A 289 -38.59 3.25 11.62
N LYS A 290 -39.25 2.54 12.53
CA LYS A 290 -40.21 1.48 12.22
C LYS A 290 -41.60 1.95 12.62
N GLU A 291 -42.43 2.20 11.62
CA GLU A 291 -43.81 2.62 11.79
C GLU A 291 -44.76 1.42 11.70
N TYR A 292 -45.86 1.48 12.45
CA TYR A 292 -46.92 0.49 12.39
C TYR A 292 -48.16 1.12 11.76
N ILE A 293 -48.69 0.49 10.71
CA ILE A 293 -49.91 0.98 10.01
C ILE A 293 -51.09 1.14 11.00
N HIS A 294 -51.24 0.20 11.93
CA HIS A 294 -52.30 0.19 12.92
C HIS A 294 -52.00 1.07 14.16
N ARG A 295 -50.79 1.62 14.29
CA ARG A 295 -50.37 2.52 15.38
C ARG A 295 -49.43 3.63 14.86
N PRO A 296 -49.94 4.58 14.06
CA PRO A 296 -49.11 5.62 13.44
C PRO A 296 -48.43 6.55 14.47
N TYR A 297 -48.97 6.64 15.69
CA TYR A 297 -48.44 7.49 16.75
C TYR A 297 -47.40 6.81 17.65
N SER A 298 -47.09 5.52 17.48
CA SER A 298 -46.07 4.82 18.30
C SER A 298 -44.99 4.16 17.45
N PRO A 299 -44.22 4.94 16.66
CA PRO A 299 -43.09 4.39 15.94
C PRO A 299 -42.01 3.90 16.91
N ILE A 300 -41.30 2.85 16.50
CA ILE A 300 -40.04 2.45 17.13
C ILE A 300 -38.94 3.23 16.44
N ILE A 301 -38.18 3.99 17.22
CA ILE A 301 -37.11 4.85 16.75
C ILE A 301 -35.79 4.31 17.28
N GLU A 302 -34.82 4.16 16.40
CA GLU A 302 -33.43 3.88 16.78
C GLU A 302 -32.63 5.17 16.67
N LEU A 303 -31.95 5.51 17.76
CA LEU A 303 -31.11 6.68 17.90
C LEU A 303 -29.68 6.23 18.07
N SER A 304 -28.74 6.88 17.39
CA SER A 304 -27.32 6.65 17.63
C SER A 304 -26.56 7.96 17.57
N ASN A 305 -25.52 8.06 18.40
CA ASN A 305 -24.51 9.10 18.25
C ASN A 305 -23.47 8.72 17.19
N THR A 306 -23.52 7.49 16.66
CA THR A 306 -22.67 7.12 15.53
C THR A 306 -23.09 7.94 14.32
N THR A 307 -22.15 8.72 13.81
CA THR A 307 -22.18 9.15 12.43
C THR A 307 -21.97 7.91 11.57
N THR A 308 -23.04 7.15 11.33
CA THR A 308 -23.16 6.34 10.11
C THR A 308 -23.17 7.32 8.94
N GLY A 309 -21.97 7.73 8.62
CA GLY A 309 -21.57 8.64 7.59
C GLY A 309 -20.16 8.26 7.19
N ALA A 310 -19.83 6.96 7.25
CA ALA A 310 -18.96 6.40 6.26
C ALA A 310 -19.66 6.73 4.95
N THR A 311 -19.22 7.82 4.33
CA THR A 311 -19.78 8.26 3.07
C THR A 311 -19.59 7.06 2.17
N VAL A 312 -20.62 6.59 1.48
CA VAL A 312 -20.45 5.46 0.54
C VAL A 312 -19.28 5.79 -0.40
N SER A 313 -19.02 7.07 -0.69
CA SER A 313 -17.80 7.52 -1.36
C SER A 313 -16.49 7.39 -0.57
N SER A 314 -16.43 7.56 0.76
CA SER A 314 -15.20 7.31 1.53
C SER A 314 -14.90 5.82 1.68
N GLU A 315 -15.94 4.98 1.82
CA GLU A 315 -15.79 3.52 1.82
C GLU A 315 -15.46 3.01 0.40
N LEU A 316 -16.11 3.52 -0.63
CA LEU A 316 -15.79 3.20 -2.03
C LEU A 316 -14.41 3.71 -2.43
N ASN A 317 -14.02 4.93 -2.02
CA ASN A 317 -12.65 5.42 -2.24
C ASN A 317 -11.64 4.57 -1.47
N LYS A 318 -11.99 4.06 -0.27
CA LYS A 318 -11.13 3.12 0.46
C LYS A 318 -11.04 1.77 -0.25
N ILE A 319 -12.15 1.23 -0.76
CA ILE A 319 -12.19 -0.02 -1.52
C ILE A 319 -11.44 0.14 -2.84
N GLU A 320 -11.70 1.18 -3.63
CA GLU A 320 -10.93 1.52 -4.83
C GLU A 320 -9.46 1.75 -4.48
N SER A 321 -9.13 2.45 -3.39
CA SER A 321 -7.74 2.65 -2.99
C SER A 321 -7.07 1.34 -2.56
N ASN A 322 -7.78 0.42 -1.91
CA ASN A 322 -7.27 -0.89 -1.49
C ASN A 322 -7.14 -1.85 -2.67
N GLU A 323 -8.08 -1.81 -3.60
CA GLU A 323 -8.04 -2.55 -4.86
C GLU A 323 -6.89 -2.02 -5.72
N VAL A 324 -6.78 -0.71 -5.91
CA VAL A 324 -5.65 -0.04 -6.59
C VAL A 324 -4.33 -0.28 -5.86
N LYS A 325 -4.28 -0.35 -4.53
CA LYS A 325 -3.06 -0.70 -3.77
C LYS A 325 -2.66 -2.15 -4.01
N THR A 326 -3.60 -3.09 -3.99
CA THR A 326 -3.34 -4.51 -4.25
C THR A 326 -2.88 -4.71 -5.69
N ASP A 327 -3.52 -4.00 -6.63
CA ASP A 327 -3.20 -4.02 -8.04
C ASP A 327 -1.86 -3.31 -8.31
N ASN A 328 -1.53 -2.22 -7.62
CA ASN A 328 -0.23 -1.55 -7.65
C ASN A 328 0.87 -2.40 -6.99
N GLN A 329 0.62 -3.12 -5.90
CA GLN A 329 1.60 -4.04 -5.30
C GLN A 329 1.86 -5.22 -6.23
N TYR A 330 0.80 -5.79 -6.80
CA TYR A 330 0.90 -6.83 -7.81
C TYR A 330 1.67 -6.33 -9.04
N LYS A 331 1.38 -5.11 -9.51
CA LYS A 331 2.06 -4.51 -10.68
C LYS A 331 3.46 -4.01 -10.39
N ASN A 332 3.75 -3.49 -9.20
CA ASN A 332 5.11 -3.15 -8.77
C ASN A 332 5.94 -4.43 -8.68
N SER A 333 5.37 -5.55 -8.23
CA SER A 333 6.07 -6.84 -8.28
C SER A 333 6.31 -7.29 -9.72
N ILE A 334 5.36 -7.09 -10.64
CA ILE A 334 5.53 -7.35 -12.08
C ILE A 334 6.57 -6.40 -12.71
N GLN A 335 6.55 -5.11 -12.40
CA GLN A 335 7.49 -4.12 -12.93
C GLN A 335 8.89 -4.34 -12.37
N PHE A 336 9.02 -4.65 -11.08
CA PHE A 336 10.27 -5.08 -10.47
C PHE A 336 10.80 -6.34 -11.16
N THR A 337 9.93 -7.31 -11.45
CA THR A 337 10.28 -8.50 -12.23
C THR A 337 10.73 -8.14 -13.66
N LYS A 338 10.07 -7.18 -14.32
CA LYS A 338 10.45 -6.67 -15.65
C LYS A 338 11.77 -5.90 -15.63
N ARG A 339 12.05 -5.11 -14.58
CA ARG A 339 13.34 -4.42 -14.38
C ARG A 339 14.45 -5.44 -14.18
N ARG A 340 14.26 -6.42 -13.27
CA ARG A 340 15.20 -7.55 -13.09
C ARG A 340 15.45 -8.33 -14.37
N PHE A 341 14.42 -8.53 -15.18
CA PHE A 341 14.55 -9.18 -16.48
C PHE A 341 15.36 -8.35 -17.48
N ARG A 342 15.19 -7.01 -17.47
CA ARG A 342 15.97 -6.08 -18.28
C ARG A 342 17.43 -6.03 -17.81
N ASP A 343 17.66 -5.91 -16.52
CA ASP A 343 19.00 -5.92 -15.91
C ASP A 343 19.72 -7.25 -16.18
N ALA A 344 18.99 -8.37 -16.15
CA ALA A 344 19.49 -9.68 -16.53
C ALA A 344 19.86 -9.72 -18.03
N LYS A 345 19.02 -9.17 -18.92
CA LYS A 345 19.34 -9.05 -20.35
C LYS A 345 20.58 -8.19 -20.60
N GLU A 346 20.74 -7.09 -19.86
CA GLU A 346 21.90 -6.20 -19.97
C GLU A 346 23.18 -6.88 -19.45
N THR A 347 23.10 -7.56 -18.31
CA THR A 347 24.19 -8.40 -17.76
C THR A 347 24.58 -9.50 -18.74
N ILE A 348 23.60 -10.15 -19.39
CA ILE A 348 23.82 -11.16 -20.43
C ILE A 348 24.48 -10.53 -21.67
N SER A 349 24.11 -9.31 -22.05
CA SER A 349 24.75 -8.57 -23.13
C SER A 349 26.23 -8.29 -22.82
N MET A 350 26.52 -7.83 -21.60
CA MET A 350 27.89 -7.58 -21.13
C MET A 350 28.72 -8.87 -21.03
N LEU A 351 28.10 -9.98 -20.59
CA LEU A 351 28.75 -11.29 -20.58
C LEU A 351 29.02 -11.81 -21.99
N ASN A 352 28.12 -11.59 -22.95
CA ASN A 352 28.34 -11.95 -24.35
C ASN A 352 29.50 -11.15 -24.96
N ASP A 353 29.61 -9.87 -24.64
CA ASP A 353 30.74 -9.03 -25.08
C ASP A 353 32.06 -9.46 -24.42
N ALA A 354 32.04 -9.89 -23.14
CA ALA A 354 33.22 -10.42 -22.45
C ALA A 354 33.63 -11.83 -22.94
N LEU A 355 32.66 -12.65 -23.39
CA LEU A 355 32.87 -14.02 -23.88
C LEU A 355 33.41 -14.09 -25.31
N LEU A 356 33.45 -12.98 -26.06
CA LEU A 356 34.10 -12.90 -27.38
C LEU A 356 35.59 -13.29 -27.37
N HIS A 357 36.21 -13.42 -26.19
CA HIS A 357 37.59 -13.87 -26.02
C HIS A 357 37.76 -15.31 -25.51
N PHE A 358 36.69 -16.10 -25.35
CA PHE A 358 36.77 -17.50 -24.91
C PHE A 358 36.40 -18.49 -26.03
N SER A 359 37.40 -19.15 -26.62
CA SER A 359 37.22 -20.19 -27.63
C SER A 359 36.86 -21.54 -26.99
N GLY A 360 35.62 -21.70 -26.52
CA GLY A 360 35.19 -22.94 -25.88
C GLY A 360 33.67 -23.15 -25.80
N SER A 361 33.06 -23.57 -26.92
CA SER A 361 31.84 -24.40 -27.00
C SER A 361 30.65 -24.12 -26.05
N ILE A 362 30.37 -22.87 -25.69
CA ILE A 362 29.09 -22.46 -25.08
C ILE A 362 28.47 -21.45 -26.04
N SER A 363 27.32 -21.79 -26.64
CA SER A 363 26.65 -20.85 -27.55
C SER A 363 25.95 -19.74 -26.75
N PRO A 364 26.07 -18.46 -27.16
CA PRO A 364 25.37 -17.34 -26.53
C PRO A 364 23.85 -17.55 -26.42
N ILE A 365 23.27 -18.26 -27.39
CA ILE A 365 21.83 -18.54 -27.48
C ILE A 365 21.37 -19.54 -26.40
N SER A 366 22.22 -20.52 -26.05
CA SER A 366 21.95 -21.45 -24.95
C SER A 366 21.96 -20.76 -23.58
N VAL A 367 22.86 -19.79 -23.37
CA VAL A 367 22.92 -18.97 -22.14
C VAL A 367 21.69 -18.05 -22.07
N GLN A 368 21.33 -17.40 -23.18
CA GLN A 368 20.13 -16.58 -23.29
C GLN A 368 18.84 -17.35 -22.97
N THR A 369 18.74 -18.60 -23.41
CA THR A 369 17.52 -19.43 -23.20
C THR A 369 17.47 -20.02 -21.80
N MET A 370 18.61 -20.41 -21.22
CA MET A 370 18.67 -20.97 -19.86
C MET A 370 18.39 -19.91 -18.78
N SER A 371 18.90 -18.68 -18.90
CA SER A 371 18.64 -17.61 -17.93
C SER A 371 17.22 -17.03 -18.00
N LEU A 372 16.56 -17.10 -19.18
CA LEU A 372 15.19 -16.60 -19.36
C LEU A 372 14.11 -17.56 -18.84
N LEU A 373 14.37 -18.87 -18.90
CA LEU A 373 13.34 -19.90 -18.68
C LEU A 373 13.37 -20.49 -17.27
N VAL A 374 14.51 -20.39 -16.58
CA VAL A 374 14.73 -21.00 -15.27
C VAL A 374 15.53 -20.02 -14.42
N GLY A 375 14.89 -19.36 -13.45
CA GLY A 375 15.62 -18.55 -12.47
C GLY A 375 16.76 -19.34 -11.82
N ASP A 376 17.85 -18.63 -11.47
CA ASP A 376 19.06 -19.07 -10.78
C ASP A 376 19.53 -20.52 -11.09
N GLU A 377 20.65 -20.66 -11.82
CA GLU A 377 21.26 -21.96 -12.19
C GLU A 377 21.48 -22.91 -10.98
N SER A 378 21.54 -22.38 -9.75
CA SER A 378 21.61 -23.16 -8.51
C SER A 378 20.36 -24.02 -8.21
N LEU A 379 19.19 -23.70 -8.77
CA LEU A 379 17.94 -24.43 -8.57
C LEU A 379 17.79 -25.65 -9.50
N GLN A 380 18.67 -25.81 -10.48
CA GLN A 380 18.61 -26.91 -11.44
C GLN A 380 19.30 -28.19 -10.94
N PHE A 381 20.09 -28.08 -9.87
CA PHE A 381 20.78 -29.18 -9.23
C PHE A 381 20.18 -29.45 -7.85
N ARG A 382 19.90 -30.72 -7.56
CA ARG A 382 19.46 -31.13 -6.21
C ARG A 382 20.03 -32.49 -5.85
N PHE A 383 20.29 -32.70 -4.56
CA PHE A 383 20.62 -34.02 -4.04
C PHE A 383 19.36 -34.82 -3.78
N VAL A 384 19.38 -36.11 -4.12
CA VAL A 384 18.22 -37.01 -4.01
C VAL A 384 18.58 -38.32 -3.33
N ASN A 385 17.57 -38.97 -2.76
CA ASN A 385 17.73 -40.25 -2.04
C ASN A 385 17.86 -41.46 -2.96
N ASN A 386 17.24 -41.44 -4.14
CA ASN A 386 17.25 -42.54 -5.11
C ASN A 386 16.96 -42.04 -6.54
N LYS A 387 17.22 -42.88 -7.55
CA LYS A 387 17.05 -42.54 -8.98
C LYS A 387 15.68 -42.93 -9.57
N THR A 388 14.86 -43.68 -8.84
CA THR A 388 13.59 -44.24 -9.34
C THR A 388 12.40 -43.35 -9.00
N ASN A 389 12.37 -42.82 -7.78
CA ASN A 389 11.42 -41.86 -7.23
C ASN A 389 12.21 -40.77 -6.49
N PRO A 390 12.82 -39.83 -7.22
CA PRO A 390 13.75 -38.87 -6.64
C PRO A 390 13.01 -37.86 -5.74
N THR A 391 13.26 -37.93 -4.44
CA THR A 391 12.88 -36.87 -3.48
C THR A 391 14.11 -36.11 -3.04
N GLN A 392 13.99 -34.78 -2.97
CA GLN A 392 15.09 -33.91 -2.54
C GLN A 392 15.51 -34.24 -1.10
N VAL A 393 16.82 -34.31 -0.88
CA VAL A 393 17.43 -34.53 0.42
C VAL A 393 18.32 -33.35 0.75
N GLU A 394 18.32 -32.97 2.02
CA GLU A 394 19.24 -31.95 2.53
C GLU A 394 20.69 -32.45 2.43
N TYR A 395 21.56 -31.63 1.84
CA TYR A 395 22.97 -31.95 1.64
C TYR A 395 23.84 -31.00 2.46
N LEU A 396 24.38 -31.52 3.57
CA LEU A 396 25.11 -30.72 4.55
C LEU A 396 26.62 -30.94 4.40
N VAL A 397 27.32 -29.91 3.93
CA VAL A 397 28.79 -29.83 4.00
C VAL A 397 29.16 -29.32 5.39
N THR A 398 30.04 -30.04 6.08
CA THR A 398 30.44 -29.69 7.45
C THR A 398 31.89 -29.23 7.49
N TYR A 399 32.19 -28.26 8.36
CA TYR A 399 33.54 -27.78 8.60
C TYR A 399 33.90 -27.95 10.08
N ASP A 400 34.94 -28.72 10.37
CA ASP A 400 35.49 -28.86 11.72
C ASP A 400 36.50 -27.72 11.97
N SER A 401 36.10 -26.74 12.78
CA SER A 401 36.92 -25.57 13.11
C SER A 401 38.18 -25.89 13.91
N LYS A 402 38.22 -27.03 14.63
CA LYS A 402 39.41 -27.45 15.40
C LYS A 402 40.44 -28.11 14.50
N LYS A 403 40.00 -28.93 13.55
CA LYS A 403 40.88 -29.63 12.59
C LYS A 403 41.12 -28.83 11.32
N LYS A 404 40.35 -27.76 11.08
CA LYS A 404 40.32 -26.98 9.83
C LYS A 404 40.07 -27.85 8.60
N VAL A 405 39.21 -28.85 8.72
CA VAL A 405 38.89 -29.82 7.66
C VAL A 405 37.44 -29.67 7.24
N LEU A 406 37.22 -29.65 5.94
CA LEU A 406 35.89 -29.66 5.32
C LEU A 406 35.52 -31.09 4.92
N SER A 407 34.31 -31.53 5.28
CA SER A 407 33.79 -32.86 4.97
C SER A 407 32.47 -32.75 4.22
N ALA A 408 32.47 -33.28 3.00
CA ALA A 408 31.34 -33.33 2.10
C ALA A 408 30.85 -34.80 1.99
N PRO A 409 29.61 -35.13 2.41
CA PRO A 409 29.10 -36.48 2.30
C PRO A 409 28.95 -36.93 0.83
N GLY A 410 28.98 -38.23 0.57
CA GLY A 410 28.61 -38.75 -0.76
C GLY A 410 27.11 -38.63 -0.99
N GLY A 411 26.67 -38.62 -2.25
CA GLY A 411 25.24 -38.47 -2.57
C GLY A 411 24.93 -38.65 -4.05
N ILE A 412 23.64 -38.62 -4.39
CA ILE A 412 23.17 -38.67 -5.77
C ILE A 412 22.76 -37.26 -6.17
N LEU A 413 23.45 -36.68 -7.15
CA LEU A 413 23.13 -35.38 -7.72
C LEU A 413 22.21 -35.57 -8.93
N GLN A 414 21.07 -34.88 -8.93
CA GLN A 414 20.12 -34.84 -10.04
C GLN A 414 20.21 -33.47 -10.73
N HIS A 415 20.20 -33.47 -12.05
CA HIS A 415 19.95 -32.26 -12.84
C HIS A 415 18.55 -32.27 -13.46
N MET A 416 17.85 -31.14 -13.34
CA MET A 416 16.43 -31.03 -13.68
C MET A 416 16.15 -30.77 -15.17
N THR A 417 17.16 -30.44 -15.99
CA THR A 417 16.93 -29.99 -17.38
C THR A 417 17.85 -30.64 -18.43
N ILE A 418 18.89 -31.38 -18.02
CA ILE A 418 19.82 -32.02 -18.98
C ILE A 418 19.17 -33.31 -19.49
N GLY A 419 18.96 -33.38 -20.81
CA GLY A 419 18.34 -34.54 -21.48
C GLY A 419 16.81 -34.47 -21.58
N ILE A 420 16.20 -33.34 -21.23
CA ILE A 420 14.75 -33.13 -21.34
C ILE A 420 14.47 -32.23 -22.54
N ASP A 421 13.92 -32.83 -23.60
CA ASP A 421 13.68 -32.15 -24.88
C ASP A 421 12.21 -31.75 -25.07
N THR A 422 11.36 -32.02 -24.07
CA THR A 422 9.91 -31.79 -24.13
C THR A 422 9.45 -30.89 -22.98
N LEU A 423 8.51 -29.98 -23.25
CA LEU A 423 7.94 -29.11 -22.22
C LEU A 423 6.71 -29.80 -21.62
N SER A 424 6.77 -30.15 -20.33
CA SER A 424 5.68 -30.82 -19.61
C SER A 424 5.52 -30.25 -18.20
N SER A 425 4.31 -30.35 -17.63
CA SER A 425 4.05 -30.01 -16.22
C SER A 425 4.71 -30.98 -15.23
N GLY A 426 5.32 -32.05 -15.71
CA GLY A 426 6.10 -33.01 -14.94
C GLY A 426 6.83 -34.02 -15.83
N HIS A 427 7.99 -34.47 -15.37
CA HIS A 427 8.86 -35.41 -16.09
C HIS A 427 9.03 -36.71 -15.32
N LYS A 428 9.15 -37.83 -16.04
CA LYS A 428 9.44 -39.12 -15.43
C LYS A 428 10.88 -39.13 -14.90
N ALA A 429 11.12 -39.90 -13.84
CA ALA A 429 12.46 -40.01 -13.24
C ALA A 429 13.54 -40.40 -14.26
N SER A 430 13.20 -41.23 -15.25
CA SER A 430 14.09 -41.67 -16.34
C SER A 430 14.54 -40.58 -17.30
N GLU A 431 13.88 -39.41 -17.31
CA GLU A 431 14.21 -38.28 -18.19
C GLU A 431 15.31 -37.39 -17.58
N TYR A 432 15.56 -37.51 -16.28
CA TYR A 432 16.59 -36.73 -15.60
C TYR A 432 17.96 -37.38 -15.65
N LYS A 433 19.00 -36.55 -15.61
CA LYS A 433 20.39 -37.01 -15.46
C LYS A 433 20.77 -37.09 -13.99
N PHE A 434 21.43 -38.20 -13.62
CA PHE A 434 21.91 -38.45 -12.26
C PHE A 434 23.40 -38.77 -12.24
N TRP A 435 24.11 -38.28 -11.21
CA TRP A 435 25.49 -38.63 -10.92
C TRP A 435 25.64 -39.13 -9.48
N ASP A 436 26.35 -40.23 -9.31
CA ASP A 436 26.81 -40.71 -8.01
C ASP A 436 28.09 -39.96 -7.64
N ILE A 437 28.06 -39.23 -6.52
CA ILE A 437 29.17 -38.44 -6.00
C ILE A 437 29.77 -39.13 -4.79
N GLU A 438 31.08 -39.35 -4.84
CA GLU A 438 31.83 -39.93 -3.72
C GLU A 438 32.03 -38.94 -2.58
N LYS A 439 32.14 -39.44 -1.35
CA LYS A 439 32.45 -38.60 -0.18
C LYS A 439 33.81 -37.92 -0.35
N TYR A 440 33.93 -36.68 0.12
CA TYR A 440 35.19 -35.94 0.12
C TYR A 440 35.52 -35.38 1.49
N THR A 441 36.80 -35.43 1.83
CA THR A 441 37.34 -34.81 3.03
C THR A 441 38.59 -34.04 2.63
N SER A 442 38.60 -32.74 2.90
CA SER A 442 39.70 -31.87 2.53
C SER A 442 40.94 -32.16 3.40
N PRO A 443 42.15 -31.86 2.89
CA PRO A 443 43.31 -31.63 3.73
C PRO A 443 43.07 -30.46 4.70
N THR A 444 43.92 -30.34 5.72
CA THR A 444 43.89 -29.21 6.67
C THR A 444 44.05 -27.89 5.92
N LEU A 445 43.03 -27.03 5.97
CA LEU A 445 43.02 -25.74 5.30
C LEU A 445 43.77 -24.72 6.18
N THR A 446 45.01 -24.39 5.80
CA THR A 446 45.91 -23.54 6.60
C THR A 446 45.92 -22.07 6.19
N GLU A 447 45.57 -21.75 4.95
CA GLU A 447 45.64 -20.38 4.42
C GLU A 447 44.34 -19.60 4.67
N THR A 448 44.44 -18.28 4.82
CA THR A 448 43.30 -17.39 5.09
C THR A 448 42.75 -16.82 3.78
N VAL A 449 42.34 -17.72 2.88
CA VAL A 449 41.76 -17.39 1.57
C VAL A 449 40.40 -18.06 1.41
N GLY A 450 39.57 -17.55 0.52
CA GLY A 450 38.30 -18.21 0.18
C GLY A 450 38.56 -19.54 -0.53
N TYR A 451 37.98 -20.63 -0.02
CA TYR A 451 38.02 -21.95 -0.64
C TYR A 451 36.69 -22.26 -1.31
N TYR A 452 36.75 -22.87 -2.49
CA TYR A 452 35.59 -23.29 -3.27
C TYR A 452 35.60 -24.81 -3.44
N LEU A 453 34.43 -25.44 -3.24
CA LEU A 453 34.21 -26.86 -3.52
C LEU A 453 33.41 -26.98 -4.81
N TYR A 454 33.94 -27.71 -5.79
CA TYR A 454 33.28 -27.95 -7.06
C TYR A 454 32.86 -29.41 -7.17
N VAL A 455 31.92 -29.71 -8.05
CA VAL A 455 31.60 -31.09 -8.44
C VAL A 455 31.84 -31.20 -9.94
N LYS A 456 32.71 -32.14 -10.32
CA LYS A 456 32.96 -32.51 -11.71
C LYS A 456 32.09 -33.70 -12.08
N ALA A 457 30.98 -33.42 -12.76
CA ALA A 457 30.05 -34.44 -13.25
C ALA A 457 30.41 -34.89 -14.68
N ASN A 458 30.37 -36.20 -14.95
CA ASN A 458 30.66 -36.74 -16.27
C ASN A 458 29.50 -36.48 -17.25
N LYS A 459 29.78 -35.86 -18.41
CA LYS A 459 28.77 -35.56 -19.44
C LYS A 459 28.04 -36.80 -19.97
N ASN A 460 28.77 -37.89 -20.19
CA ASN A 460 28.24 -39.12 -20.80
C ASN A 460 28.06 -40.27 -19.80
N GLY A 461 28.54 -40.12 -18.57
CA GLY A 461 28.47 -41.12 -17.50
C GLY A 461 27.45 -40.79 -16.41
N THR A 462 27.45 -41.61 -15.36
CA THR A 462 26.62 -41.43 -14.15
C THR A 462 27.49 -41.21 -12.90
N THR A 463 28.76 -40.85 -13.06
CA THR A 463 29.71 -40.63 -11.97
C THR A 463 30.08 -39.15 -11.86
N GLY A 464 30.23 -38.67 -10.63
CA GLY A 464 30.75 -37.34 -10.32
C GLY A 464 31.76 -37.40 -9.18
N SER A 465 32.68 -36.45 -9.14
CA SER A 465 33.64 -36.31 -8.04
C SER A 465 33.71 -34.87 -7.57
N TYR A 466 34.12 -34.66 -6.32
CA TYR A 466 34.52 -33.34 -5.83
C TYR A 466 35.84 -32.88 -6.47
#